data_AF-A0A328NRN4-F1
#
_entry.id   AF-A0A328NRN4-F1
#
_cell.length_a   1.000
_cell.length_b   1.000
_cell.length_c   1.000
_cell.angle_alpha   90.00
_cell.angle_beta   90.00
_cell.angle_gamma   90.00
#
_symmetry.space_group_name_H-M   'P 1'
#
loop_
_entity.id
_entity.type
_entity.pdbx_description
1 polymer ?
#
loop_
_entity_poly.entity_id
_entity_poly.type
_entity_poly.pdbx_seq_one_letter_code
_entity_poly.pdbx_strand_id
1 'polypeptide(L)'
;MAGWRVRLRAARPRRANRITPGQSYFREVSEWVCDCCGRWRVSVELIRGRYRFRLTRRYPERFGGGRNVLGEVGSVPELEELLRRRTPLTLADLHEAA
;
A
#
# COMPACT_ATOMS: atom_id res chain seq x y z
N MET A 1 29.37 14.64 -16.64
CA MET A 1 29.68 13.52 -15.72
C MET A 1 28.64 13.53 -14.60
N ALA A 2 27.44 12.98 -14.82
CA ALA A 2 27.06 11.57 -14.66
C ALA A 2 27.30 11.04 -13.23
N GLY A 3 26.23 10.76 -12.48
CA GLY A 3 26.34 10.07 -11.21
C GLY A 3 25.15 10.14 -10.24
N TRP A 4 23.91 10.08 -10.73
CA TRP A 4 22.74 9.87 -9.84
C TRP A 4 22.81 8.43 -9.28
N ARG A 5 23.42 8.26 -8.10
CA ARG A 5 23.39 6.98 -7.39
C ARG A 5 21.99 6.76 -6.81
N VAL A 6 21.15 6.11 -7.60
CA VAL A 6 19.96 5.39 -7.12
C VAL A 6 20.47 4.31 -6.17
N ARG A 7 20.49 4.59 -4.86
CA ARG A 7 20.66 3.55 -3.84
C ARG A 7 19.40 2.71 -3.86
N LEU A 8 19.45 1.59 -4.59
CA LEU A 8 18.63 0.41 -4.37
C LEU A 8 18.66 0.11 -2.86
N ARG A 9 17.60 0.51 -2.14
CA ARG A 9 17.43 0.13 -0.74
C ARG A 9 16.69 -1.20 -0.73
N ALA A 10 17.45 -2.21 -0.33
CA ALA A 10 17.05 -3.58 -0.05
C ALA A 10 15.58 -3.73 0.37
N ALA A 11 14.88 -4.64 -0.32
CA ALA A 11 13.61 -5.20 0.12
C ALA A 11 13.74 -5.66 1.58
N ARG A 12 13.00 -5.01 2.49
CA ARG A 12 12.96 -5.42 3.90
C ARG A 12 12.28 -6.80 3.98
N PRO A 13 12.77 -7.72 4.83
CA PRO A 13 12.19 -9.05 4.96
C PRO A 13 10.74 -8.98 5.45
N ARG A 14 9.92 -9.91 4.93
CA ARG A 14 8.52 -10.16 5.29
C ARG A 14 8.35 -10.22 6.81
N ARG A 15 7.69 -9.23 7.40
CA ARG A 15 7.20 -9.32 8.77
C ARG A 15 5.93 -10.17 8.74
N ALA A 16 6.07 -11.47 8.97
CA ALA A 16 4.94 -12.35 9.21
C ALA A 16 4.06 -11.72 10.31
N ASN A 17 2.83 -11.38 9.94
CA ASN A 17 1.88 -10.70 10.81
C ASN A 17 1.48 -11.69 11.92
N ARG A 18 2.04 -11.54 13.13
CA ARG A 18 1.70 -12.39 14.28
C ARG A 18 0.27 -12.10 14.69
N ILE A 19 -0.61 -13.05 14.34
CA ILE A 19 -2.06 -13.02 14.53
C ILE A 19 -2.39 -12.93 16.02
N THR A 20 -3.10 -11.88 16.41
CA THR A 20 -3.77 -11.79 17.73
C THR A 20 -5.15 -12.45 17.59
N PRO A 21 -5.66 -13.24 18.56
CA PRO A 21 -6.83 -14.12 18.39
C PRO A 21 -8.16 -13.45 18.01
N GLY A 22 -8.26 -12.12 17.94
CA GLY A 22 -9.43 -11.38 17.44
C GLY A 22 -9.48 -11.15 15.92
N GLN A 23 -8.46 -11.58 15.15
CA GLN A 23 -8.33 -11.32 13.71
C GLN A 23 -8.73 -12.51 12.80
N SER A 24 -9.42 -13.53 13.33
CA SER A 24 -9.74 -14.78 12.60
C SER A 24 -10.71 -14.64 11.41
N TYR A 25 -11.32 -13.47 11.20
CA TYR A 25 -12.18 -13.19 10.04
C TYR A 25 -11.46 -12.45 8.89
N PHE A 26 -10.20 -12.05 9.09
CA PHE A 26 -9.39 -11.34 8.11
C PHE A 26 -8.51 -12.34 7.36
N ARG A 27 -8.91 -12.72 6.15
CA ARG A 27 -8.12 -13.60 5.29
C ARG A 27 -7.50 -12.77 4.18
N GLU A 28 -6.20 -13.00 3.96
CA GLU A 28 -5.38 -12.42 2.89
C GLU A 28 -5.31 -10.88 2.88
N VAL A 29 -4.23 -10.36 3.46
CA VAL A 29 -3.86 -8.95 3.33
C VAL A 29 -2.77 -8.87 2.27
N SER A 30 -3.14 -8.58 1.03
CA SER A 30 -2.16 -8.18 0.01
C SER A 30 -1.88 -6.68 0.15
N GLU A 31 -0.64 -6.27 -0.09
CA GLU A 31 -0.26 -4.85 -0.10
C GLU A 31 0.27 -4.50 -1.47
N TRP A 32 -0.32 -3.51 -2.13
CA TRP A 32 0.22 -2.91 -3.33
C TRP A 32 0.96 -1.63 -2.97
N VAL A 33 2.08 -1.37 -3.63
CA VAL A 33 2.91 -0.20 -3.37
C VAL A 33 3.31 0.45 -4.68
N CYS A 34 3.47 1.77 -4.66
CA CYS A 34 3.83 2.47 -5.90
C CYS A 34 5.28 2.22 -6.30
N ASP A 35 5.51 1.96 -7.58
CA ASP A 35 6.84 1.70 -8.17
C ASP A 35 7.81 2.87 -8.01
N CYS A 36 7.28 4.10 -8.03
CA CYS A 36 8.11 5.30 -8.07
C CYS A 36 8.86 5.61 -6.77
N CYS A 37 8.29 5.28 -5.60
CA CYS A 37 8.89 5.64 -4.31
C CYS A 37 8.38 4.87 -3.09
N GLY A 38 7.44 3.93 -3.25
CA GLY A 38 6.81 3.19 -2.15
C GLY A 38 6.09 4.06 -1.11
N ARG A 39 5.80 5.33 -1.43
CA ARG A 39 5.10 6.28 -0.54
C ARG A 39 3.62 5.96 -0.43
N TRP A 40 3.04 5.55 -1.54
CA TRP A 40 1.63 5.19 -1.65
C TRP A 40 1.50 3.69 -1.50
N ARG A 41 0.56 3.26 -0.67
CA ARG A 41 0.28 1.86 -0.40
C ARG A 41 -1.21 1.61 -0.45
N VAL A 42 -1.62 0.49 -1.03
CA VAL A 42 -3.00 0.01 -1.01
C VAL A 42 -3.01 -1.32 -0.28
N SER A 43 -3.67 -1.38 0.87
CA SER A 43 -3.92 -2.65 1.54
C SER A 43 -5.21 -3.24 0.97
N VAL A 44 -5.15 -4.50 0.53
CA VAL A 44 -6.27 -5.27 0.02
C VAL A 44 -6.65 -6.28 1.09
N GLU A 45 -7.87 -6.20 1.59
CA GLU A 45 -8.37 -7.04 2.67
C GLU A 45 -9.62 -7.78 2.18
N LEU A 46 -9.64 -9.12 2.27
CA LEU A 46 -10.84 -9.89 1.95
C LEU A 46 -11.63 -10.18 3.24
N ILE A 47 -12.76 -9.48 3.40
CA ILE A 47 -13.61 -9.58 4.60
C ILE A 47 -14.96 -10.18 4.19
N ARG A 48 -15.25 -11.40 4.65
CA ARG A 48 -16.51 -12.12 4.36
C ARG A 48 -16.86 -12.15 2.86
N GLY A 49 -15.85 -12.39 2.01
CA GLY A 49 -16.02 -12.45 0.55
C GLY A 49 -16.14 -11.08 -0.15
N ARG A 50 -15.92 -9.98 0.57
CA ARG A 50 -15.89 -8.62 0.00
C ARG A 50 -14.49 -8.06 0.08
N TYR A 51 -14.00 -7.53 -1.03
CA TYR A 51 -12.74 -6.82 -1.07
C TYR A 51 -12.87 -5.46 -0.38
N ARG A 52 -11.83 -5.08 0.34
CA ARG A 52 -11.62 -3.72 0.82
C ARG A 52 -10.24 -3.26 0.40
N PHE A 53 -10.20 -2.10 -0.24
CA PHE A 53 -8.98 -1.44 -0.66
C PHE A 53 -8.78 -0.19 0.17
N ARG A 54 -7.68 -0.12 0.92
CA ARG A 54 -7.35 1.01 1.79
C ARG A 54 -6.12 1.73 1.25
N LEU A 55 -6.32 2.95 0.75
CA LEU A 55 -5.23 3.81 0.28
C LEU A 55 -4.57 4.51 1.48
N THR A 56 -3.27 4.28 1.64
CA THR A 56 -2.46 4.84 2.71
C THR A 56 -1.26 5.58 2.13
N ARG A 57 -0.97 6.74 2.71
CA ARG A 57 0.27 7.50 2.47
C ARG A 57 1.24 7.25 3.62
N ARG A 58 2.44 6.77 3.29
CA ARG A 58 3.56 6.66 4.22
C ARG A 58 4.41 7.91 4.20
N TYR A 59 4.65 8.50 5.36
CA TYR A 59 5.58 9.63 5.48
C TYR A 59 7.01 9.11 5.71
N PRO A 60 8.01 9.78 5.12
CA PRO A 60 9.42 9.49 5.43
C PRO A 60 9.72 9.58 6.93
N GLU A 61 10.72 8.82 7.40
CA GLU A 61 11.15 8.79 8.80
C GLU A 61 11.57 10.18 9.32
N ARG A 62 12.10 11.04 8.45
CA ARG A 62 12.43 12.45 8.78
C ARG A 62 11.22 13.28 9.24
N PHE A 63 10.00 12.82 8.97
CA PHE A 63 8.75 13.43 9.40
C PHE A 63 8.01 12.56 10.43
N GLY A 64 8.72 11.67 11.13
CA GLY A 64 8.16 10.77 12.14
C GLY A 64 7.65 9.42 11.61
N GLY A 65 7.82 9.13 10.31
CA GLY A 65 7.59 7.78 9.77
C GLY A 65 6.14 7.29 9.77
N GLY A 66 5.18 8.18 10.04
CA GLY A 66 3.76 7.86 10.19
C GLY A 66 3.07 7.39 8.91
N ARG A 67 1.84 6.90 9.07
CA ARG A 67 0.96 6.51 7.97
C ARG A 67 -0.37 7.25 8.10
N ASN A 68 -0.91 7.73 6.98
CA ASN A 68 -2.23 8.34 6.94
C ASN A 68 -3.12 7.64 5.92
N VAL A 69 -4.33 7.26 6.33
CA VAL A 69 -5.32 6.65 5.45
C VAL A 69 -6.05 7.76 4.71
N LEU A 70 -6.03 7.70 3.37
CA LEU A 70 -6.67 8.72 2.53
C LEU A 70 -8.07 8.31 2.07
N GLY A 71 -8.40 7.02 2.11
CA GLY A 71 -9.71 6.50 1.75
C GLY A 71 -9.76 4.98 1.73
N GLU A 72 -10.98 4.47 1.77
CA GLU A 72 -11.30 3.04 1.76
C GLU A 72 -12.45 2.80 0.78
N VAL A 73 -12.33 1.77 -0.06
CA VAL A 73 -13.33 1.44 -1.09
C VAL A 73 -13.50 -0.07 -1.22
N GLY A 74 -14.62 -0.51 -1.81
CA GLY A 74 -14.99 -1.93 -1.87
C GLY A 74 -14.70 -2.61 -3.20
N SER A 75 -14.30 -1.84 -4.22
CA SER A 75 -14.13 -2.34 -5.58
C SER A 75 -12.94 -1.70 -6.30
N VAL A 76 -12.47 -2.37 -7.36
CA VAL A 76 -11.35 -1.90 -8.19
C VAL A 76 -11.68 -0.58 -8.92
N PRO A 77 -12.88 -0.38 -9.53
CA PRO A 77 -13.20 0.90 -10.18
C PRO A 77 -13.25 2.08 -9.19
N GLU A 78 -13.78 1.86 -7.99
CA GLU A 78 -13.76 2.87 -6.93
C GLU A 78 -12.33 3.18 -6.46
N LEU A 79 -11.45 2.17 -6.45
CA LEU A 79 -10.04 2.37 -6.14
C LEU A 79 -9.36 3.22 -7.20
N GLU A 80 -9.60 2.94 -8.47
CA GLU A 80 -9.05 3.74 -9.57
C GLU A 80 -9.49 5.20 -9.47
N GLU A 81 -10.76 5.44 -9.16
CA GLU A 81 -11.28 6.78 -8.96
C GLU A 81 -10.69 7.45 -7.71
N LEU A 82 -10.54 6.72 -6.61
CA LEU A 82 -9.88 7.21 -5.41
C LEU A 82 -8.43 7.61 -5.69
N LEU A 83 -7.71 6.79 -6.46
CA LEU A 83 -6.33 7.07 -6.88
C LEU A 83 -6.28 8.35 -7.71
N ARG A 84 -7.11 8.49 -8.74
CA ARG A 84 -7.21 9.71 -9.57
C ARG A 84 -7.48 10.97 -8.75
N ARG A 85 -8.35 10.88 -7.73
CA ARG A 85 -8.72 12.05 -6.91
C ARG A 85 -7.68 12.45 -5.87
N ARG A 86 -6.97 11.48 -5.31
CA ARG A 86 -6.09 11.70 -4.14
C ARG A 86 -4.62 11.68 -4.48
N THR A 87 -4.25 11.16 -5.64
CA THR A 87 -2.87 10.90 -6.04
C THR A 87 -2.67 11.11 -7.54
N PRO A 88 -1.44 11.30 -8.02
CA PRO A 88 -1.13 11.27 -9.44
C PRO A 88 -0.96 9.85 -10.00
N LEU A 89 -1.30 8.81 -9.23
CA LEU A 89 -1.07 7.41 -9.61
C LEU A 89 -2.31 6.79 -10.25
N THR A 90 -2.07 5.75 -11.04
CA THR A 90 -3.05 4.82 -11.57
C THR A 90 -2.81 3.42 -11.00
N LEU A 91 -3.71 2.49 -11.31
CA LEU A 91 -3.53 1.08 -10.95
C LEU A 91 -2.27 0.47 -11.58
N ALA A 92 -1.85 0.96 -12.76
CA ALA A 92 -0.67 0.48 -13.46
C ALA A 92 0.66 0.89 -12.78
N ASP A 93 0.62 1.91 -11.92
CA ASP A 93 1.79 2.38 -11.17
C ASP A 93 1.98 1.66 -9.82
N LEU A 94 1.10 0.70 -9.52
CA LEU A 94 1.10 -0.09 -8.31
C LEU A 94 1.53 -1.52 -8.62
N HIS A 95 2.48 -2.04 -7.84
CA HIS A 95 2.84 -3.45 -7.85
C HIS A 95 2.52 -4.09 -6.51
N GLU A 96 2.30 -5.40 -6.52
CA GLU A 96 2.17 -6.17 -5.29
C GLU A 96 3.52 -6.27 -4.57
N ALA A 97 3.54 -5.85 -3.31
CA ALA A 97 4.72 -5.96 -2.46
C ALA A 97 4.96 -7.44 -2.13
N ALA A 98 5.99 -8.02 -2.75
CA ALA A 98 6.41 -9.41 -2.56
C ALA A 98 6.77 -9.73 -1.11
#